data_AF-A0AA43DAX5-F1
#
_entry.id   AF-A0AA43DAX5-F1
#
_cell.length_a   1.000
_cell.length_b   1.000
_cell.length_c   1.000
_cell.angle_alpha   90.00
_cell.angle_beta   90.00
_cell.angle_gamma   90.00
#
_symmetry.space_group_name_H-M   'P 1'
#
loop_
_entity.id
_entity.type
_entity.pdbx_description
1 polymer ?
#
loop_
_entity_poly.entity_id
_entity_poly.type
_entity_poly.pdbx_seq_one_letter_code
_entity_poly.pdbx_strand_id
1 'polypeptide(L)' 'MNSILILTIVLYIALTHLIAQYIGSKRSIGYGRSILWSILFSPIIGLIITLSSKPVDTK' A
#
# COMPACT_ATOMS: atom_id res chain seq x y z
N MET A 1 20.04 6.10 13.88
CA MET A 1 19.02 5.38 13.08
C MET A 1 19.10 3.91 13.44
N ASN A 2 17.98 3.29 13.83
CA ASN A 2 17.96 1.89 14.24
C ASN A 2 18.31 1.01 13.03
N SER A 3 19.38 0.21 13.08
CA SER A 3 19.84 -0.60 11.93
C SER A 3 18.75 -1.53 11.38
N ILE A 4 17.87 -1.99 12.27
CA ILE A 4 16.66 -2.77 11.92
C ILE A 4 15.74 -1.97 10.99
N LEU A 5 15.49 -0.70 11.29
CA LEU A 5 14.61 0.17 10.49
C LEU A 5 15.21 0.40 9.10
N ILE A 6 16.54 0.60 9.02
CA ILE A 6 17.24 0.74 7.74
C ILE A 6 17.13 -0.55 6.93
N LEU A 7 17.38 -1.71 7.54
CA LEU A 7 17.25 -3.02 6.88
C LEU A 7 15.83 -3.22 6.34
N THR A 8 14.79 -2.93 7.13
CA THR A 8 13.40 -3.05 6.70
C THR A 8 13.10 -2.16 5.50
N ILE A 9 13.56 -0.90 5.49
CA ILE A 9 13.36 0.02 4.36
C ILE A 9 14.06 -0.50 3.10
N VAL A 10 15.32 -0.92 3.21
CA VAL A 10 16.09 -1.43 2.07
C VAL A 10 15.42 -2.68 1.49
N LEU A 11 14.98 -3.60 2.35
CA LEU A 11 14.32 -4.83 1.93
C LEU A 11 12.97 -4.54 1.26
N TYR A 12 12.20 -3.59 1.80
CA TYR A 12 10.95 -3.13 1.22
C TYR A 12 11.15 -2.54 -0.19
N ILE A 13 12.13 -1.66 -0.36
CA ILE A 13 12.45 -1.03 -1.67
C ILE A 13 12.90 -2.08 -2.69
N ALA A 14 13.78 -3.01 -2.28
CA ALA A 14 14.26 -4.07 -3.18
C ALA A 14 13.10 -4.95 -3.67
N LEU A 15 12.20 -5.36 -2.77
CA LEU A 15 11.03 -6.16 -3.12
C LEU A 15 10.06 -5.41 -4.04
N THR A 16 9.77 -4.13 -3.75
CA THR A 16 8.90 -3.31 -4.61
C THR A 16 9.49 -3.14 -6.00
N HIS A 17 10.81 -2.94 -6.11
CA HIS A 17 11.48 -2.85 -7.40
C HIS A 17 11.39 -4.15 -8.20
N LEU A 18 11.59 -5.31 -7.54
CA LEU A 18 11.44 -6.61 -8.19
C LEU A 18 10.01 -6.81 -8.71
N ILE A 19 9.00 -6.47 -7.92
CA ILE A 19 7.59 -6.55 -8.35
C ILE A 19 7.33 -5.63 -9.55
N ALA A 20 7.85 -4.40 -9.51
CA ALA A 20 7.73 -3.46 -10.62
C ALA A 20 8.36 -4.02 -11.90
N GLN A 21 9.55 -4.62 -11.80
CA GLN A 21 10.30 -5.11 -12.95
C GLN A 21 9.73 -6.41 -13.52
N TYR A 22 9.33 -7.37 -12.69
CA TYR A 22 8.88 -8.69 -13.16
C TYR A 22 7.38 -8.77 -13.46
N ILE A 23 6.56 -8.03 -12.71
CA ILE A 23 5.10 -8.06 -12.81
C ILE A 23 4.60 -6.76 -13.42
N GLY A 24 5.02 -5.62 -12.88
CA GLY A 24 4.58 -4.28 -13.30
C GLY A 24 4.85 -4.00 -14.77
N SER A 25 6.06 -4.32 -15.26
CA SER A 25 6.48 -4.09 -16.64
C SER A 25 5.62 -4.81 -17.68
N LYS A 26 4.96 -5.90 -17.29
CA LYS A 26 4.09 -6.72 -18.16
C LYS A 26 2.63 -6.27 -18.15
N ARG A 27 2.30 -5.20 -17.42
CA ARG A 27 0.92 -4.71 -17.28
C ARG A 27 0.81 -3.30 -17.86
N SER A 28 -0.25 -3.05 -18.63
CA SER A 28 -0.51 -1.75 -19.27
C SER A 28 -0.59 -0.59 -18.29
N ILE A 29 -1.10 -0.83 -17.09
CA ILE A 29 -1.16 0.16 -16.01
C ILE A 29 0.22 0.42 -15.38
N GLY A 30 1.12 -0.57 -15.35
CA GLY A 30 2.39 -0.49 -14.63
C GLY A 30 2.24 -0.49 -13.10
N TYR A 31 3.23 -1.03 -12.40
CA TYR A 31 3.17 -1.14 -10.92
C TYR A 31 3.13 0.21 -10.22
N GLY A 32 3.90 1.21 -10.71
CA GLY A 32 3.92 2.54 -10.12
C GLY A 32 2.56 3.23 -10.14
N ARG A 33 1.82 3.16 -11.25
CA ARG A 33 0.46 3.73 -11.32
C ARG A 33 -0.52 2.93 -10.47
N SER A 34 -0.38 1.60 -10.37
CA SER A 34 -1.20 0.79 -9.45
C SER A 34 -1.04 1.25 -8.00
N ILE A 35 0.19 1.51 -7.54
CA ILE A 35 0.43 2.03 -6.18
C ILE A 35 -0.19 3.41 -5.98
N LEU A 36 -0.07 4.31 -6.97
CA LEU A 36 -0.72 5.62 -6.90
C LEU A 36 -2.24 5.51 -6.74
N TRP A 37 -2.87 4.62 -7.53
CA TRP A 37 -4.30 4.34 -7.39
C TRP A 37 -4.64 3.73 -6.03
N SER A 38 -3.83 2.80 -5.52
CA SER A 38 -4.03 2.25 -4.19
C SER A 38 -4.00 3.32 -3.11
N ILE A 39 -3.03 4.24 -3.13
CA ILE A 39 -2.94 5.35 -2.16
C ILE A 39 -4.16 6.27 -2.27
N LEU A 40 -4.58 6.62 -3.50
CA LEU A 40 -5.73 7.49 -3.73
C LEU A 40 -7.04 6.88 -3.25
N PHE A 41 -7.24 5.57 -3.45
CA PHE A 41 -8.45 4.86 -3.03
C PHE A 41 -8.41 4.38 -1.57
N SER A 42 -7.23 4.32 -0.94
CA SER A 42 -7.06 3.95 0.47
C SER A 42 -8.01 4.69 1.43
N PRO A 43 -8.14 6.03 1.40
CA PRO A 43 -9.06 6.74 2.30
C PRO A 43 -10.52 6.43 2.03
N ILE A 44 -10.90 6.20 0.77
CA ILE A 44 -12.27 5.83 0.40
C ILE A 44 -12.58 4.43 0.95
N ILE A 45 -11.66 3.47 0.77
CA ILE A 45 -11.78 2.11 1.32
C ILE A 45 -11.85 2.18 2.86
N GLY A 46 -10.99 2.98 3.48
CA GLY A 46 -10.99 3.21 4.93
C GLY A 46 -12.33 3.73 5.42
N LEU A 47 -12.90 4.73 4.76
CA LEU A 47 -14.21 5.28 5.08
C LEU A 47 -15.31 4.22 4.97
N ILE A 48 -15.32 3.43 3.91
CA ILE A 48 -16.30 2.34 3.73
C ILE A 48 -16.20 1.34 4.88
N ILE A 49 -14.98 0.95 5.27
CA ILE A 49 -14.75 0.03 6.39
C ILE A 49 -15.26 0.64 7.70
N THR A 50 -14.95 1.91 7.96
CA THR A 50 -15.40 2.62 9.17
C THR A 50 -16.92 2.67 9.24
N LEU A 51 -17.60 3.03 8.16
CA LEU A 51 -19.07 3.10 8.11
C LEU A 51 -19.74 1.72 8.20
N SER A 52 -19.05 0.67 7.76
CA SER A 52 -19.53 -0.72 7.88
C SER A 52 -19.36 -1.28 9.30
N SER A 53 -18.58 -0.62 10.15
CA SER A 53 -18.39 -1.01 11.55
C SER A 53 -19.59 -0.59 12.40
N LYS A 54 -19.87 -1.34 13.48
CA LYS A 54 -20.90 -0.95 14.43
C LYS A 54 -20.50 0.37 15.10
N PRO A 55 -21.43 1.33 15.27
CA PRO A 55 -21.15 2.52 16.06
C PRO A 55 -20.72 2.11 17.46
N VAL A 56 -19.76 2.85 18.03
CA VAL A 56 -19.31 2.63 19.40
C VAL A 56 -20.47 2.98 20.32
N ASP A 57 -20.91 1.98 21.09
CA ASP A 57 -21.98 2.12 22.07
C ASP A 57 -21.49 3.06 23.18
N THR A 58 -21.77 4.35 23.01
CA THR A 58 -21.40 5.41 23.94
C THR A 58 -22.64 5.68 24.76
N LYS A 59 -22.67 5.12 25.97
CA LYS A 59 -23.72 5.38 26.96
C LYS A 59 -23.89 6.87 27.23
#